data_AF-A0A0W0VM18-F1
#
_entry.id   AF-A0A0W0VM18-F1
#
_cell.length_a   1.000
_cell.length_b   1.000
_cell.length_c   1.000
_cell.angle_alpha   90.00
_cell.angle_beta   90.00
_cell.angle_gamma   90.00
#
_symmetry.space_group_name_H-M   'P 1'
#
loop_
_entity.id
_entity.type
_entity.pdbx_description
1 polymer ?
#
loop_
_entity_poly.entity_id
_entity_poly.type
_entity_poly.pdbx_seq_one_letter_code
_entity_poly.pdbx_strand_id
1 'polypeptide(L)'
;MLKHFIVISLFFLSKTLFALDLELTQGINAAMPIAINPFSGGENAIKLQEIIRNDLRLSGQFKIISSPGILESAPVAFWRKAGADSVLSGNVSQVGFNRFDVRFELSDAAAQGKLLLAKSYTVNGSDLRALAHHISDEVYQKLTGERGVFSTRIAYVLVKNQGQKTRHSLEVADMDGHNPQSLLISSEPIMSPSWSPDGRHIAFVSFERKKAQIFVVEVASGKRRLITDFPGINGAPAWSPDGKELAVVLSKNGAPKIYSINLSTGAMKQLTFGNSIDTEPRYAPDGKSLLFTSGRGGAPQVYSLSLNDGAIRRVTFEGNYNARASYTPNQKQIVMLHREDSHFNIGVQDTRTGHISQLTFSNMDESPSVAPNGRLIVYATTFQQKGVLAVVSIDGRIRMRLPSPEGSVQEPAWSPFLV
;
A
#
# COMPACT_ATOMS: atom_id res chain seq x y z
N MET A 1 -41.75 -51.31 -12.25
CA MET A 1 -40.33 -51.06 -12.62
C MET A 1 -40.18 -49.59 -13.02
N LEU A 2 -39.73 -48.72 -12.11
CA LEU A 2 -39.57 -47.29 -12.37
C LEU A 2 -38.06 -46.98 -12.48
N LYS A 3 -37.58 -46.72 -13.71
CA LYS A 3 -36.17 -46.40 -14.00
C LYS A 3 -35.86 -44.99 -13.50
N HIS A 4 -34.90 -44.86 -12.59
CA HIS A 4 -34.35 -43.58 -12.15
C HIS A 4 -33.29 -43.11 -13.15
N PHE A 5 -33.48 -41.93 -13.73
CA PHE A 5 -32.48 -41.22 -14.53
C PHE A 5 -31.69 -40.29 -13.59
N ILE A 6 -30.39 -40.55 -13.43
CA ILE A 6 -29.47 -39.65 -12.71
C ILE A 6 -28.96 -38.62 -13.70
N VAL A 7 -29.35 -37.36 -13.51
CA VAL A 7 -28.79 -36.21 -14.24
C VAL A 7 -27.53 -35.77 -13.49
N ILE A 8 -26.36 -36.02 -14.09
CA ILE A 8 -25.07 -35.51 -13.61
C ILE A 8 -24.98 -34.04 -14.05
N SER A 9 -25.13 -33.12 -13.09
CA SER A 9 -24.93 -31.69 -13.33
C SER A 9 -23.44 -31.37 -13.28
N LEU A 10 -22.87 -31.01 -14.43
CA LEU A 10 -21.48 -30.56 -14.56
C LEU A 10 -21.37 -29.14 -13.98
N PHE A 11 -20.80 -29.01 -12.78
CA PHE A 11 -20.42 -27.70 -12.24
C PHE A 11 -19.20 -27.18 -13.02
N PHE A 12 -19.43 -26.24 -13.94
CA PHE A 12 -18.35 -25.38 -14.44
C PHE A 12 -17.88 -24.47 -13.30
N LEU A 13 -16.72 -24.76 -12.70
CA LEU A 13 -15.99 -23.75 -11.92
C LEU A 13 -15.52 -22.66 -12.89
N SER A 14 -16.21 -21.53 -12.91
CA SER A 14 -15.67 -20.31 -13.51
C SER A 14 -14.46 -19.89 -12.68
N LYS A 15 -13.26 -19.96 -13.27
CA LYS A 15 -12.10 -19.26 -12.73
C LYS A 15 -12.40 -17.77 -12.89
N THR A 16 -12.66 -17.06 -11.80
CA THR A 16 -12.65 -15.60 -11.80
C THR A 16 -11.23 -15.16 -12.19
N LEU A 17 -11.09 -14.55 -13.37
CA LEU A 17 -9.86 -13.85 -13.72
C LEU A 17 -9.77 -12.63 -12.81
N PHE A 18 -8.82 -12.65 -11.87
CA PHE A 18 -8.42 -11.45 -11.15
C PHE A 18 -7.63 -10.57 -12.12
N ALA A 19 -8.29 -9.55 -12.67
CA ALA A 19 -7.66 -8.56 -13.52
C ALA A 19 -7.50 -7.26 -12.73
N LEU A 20 -6.28 -6.71 -12.72
CA LEU A 20 -6.06 -5.33 -12.25
C LEU A 20 -6.74 -4.39 -13.23
N ASP A 21 -7.61 -3.53 -12.71
CA ASP A 21 -8.30 -2.52 -13.51
C ASP A 21 -7.51 -1.22 -13.42
N LEU A 22 -6.64 -1.01 -14.41
CA LEU A 22 -5.79 0.16 -14.53
C LEU A 22 -6.53 1.24 -15.32
N GLU A 23 -6.74 2.39 -14.68
CA GLU A 23 -7.32 3.57 -15.30
C GLU A 23 -6.22 4.61 -15.50
N LEU A 24 -5.87 4.86 -16.77
CA LEU A 24 -4.99 5.96 -17.15
C LEU A 24 -5.83 7.23 -17.24
N THR A 25 -5.73 8.11 -16.24
CA THR A 25 -6.55 9.32 -16.19
C THR A 25 -6.02 10.42 -17.10
N GLN A 26 -4.72 10.43 -17.42
CA GLN A 26 -4.07 11.35 -18.36
C GLN A 26 -2.87 10.72 -19.08
N GLY A 27 -2.57 11.18 -20.31
CA GLY A 27 -1.42 10.73 -21.10
C GLY A 27 -0.08 11.08 -20.43
N ILE A 28 0.78 10.08 -20.25
CA ILE A 28 2.07 10.25 -19.56
C ILE A 28 3.13 10.76 -20.56
N ASN A 29 3.16 12.07 -20.82
CA ASN A 29 4.20 12.67 -21.68
C ASN A 29 5.62 12.59 -21.07
N ALA A 30 5.77 12.14 -19.82
CA ALA A 30 7.04 12.03 -19.10
C ALA A 30 7.43 10.59 -18.68
N ALA A 31 6.70 9.56 -19.12
CA ALA A 31 7.03 8.17 -18.78
C ALA A 31 8.25 7.67 -19.57
N MET A 32 9.17 7.00 -18.89
CA MET A 32 10.36 6.38 -19.46
C MET A 32 9.96 5.20 -20.37
N PRO A 33 10.23 5.24 -21.68
CA PRO A 33 9.94 4.13 -22.59
C PRO A 33 10.83 2.92 -22.30
N ILE A 34 10.23 1.78 -21.95
CA ILE A 34 10.94 0.52 -21.72
C ILE A 34 10.28 -0.62 -22.52
N ALA A 35 11.10 -1.39 -23.23
CA ALA A 35 10.68 -2.65 -23.81
C ALA A 35 11.05 -3.82 -22.88
N ILE A 36 10.19 -4.83 -22.84
CA ILE A 36 10.48 -6.09 -22.15
C ILE A 36 10.50 -7.18 -23.21
N ASN A 37 11.70 -7.67 -23.53
CA ASN A 37 11.88 -8.82 -24.41
C ASN A 37 11.20 -10.05 -23.81
N PRO A 38 10.57 -10.92 -24.63
CA PRO A 38 10.04 -12.19 -24.16
C PRO A 38 11.08 -12.98 -23.35
N PHE A 39 10.82 -13.20 -22.06
CA PHE A 39 11.70 -14.01 -21.22
C PHE A 39 11.66 -15.47 -21.70
N SER A 40 12.83 -16.09 -21.90
CA SER A 40 12.90 -17.52 -22.20
C SER A 40 12.72 -18.36 -20.94
N GLY A 41 12.18 -19.58 -21.05
CA GLY A 41 11.99 -20.46 -19.88
C GLY A 41 10.58 -21.00 -19.64
N GLY A 42 9.71 -20.94 -20.65
CA GLY A 42 8.36 -21.51 -20.58
C GLY A 42 7.39 -20.72 -19.69
N GLU A 43 6.43 -21.41 -19.08
CA GLU A 43 5.31 -20.78 -18.34
C GLU A 43 5.78 -19.90 -17.17
N ASN A 44 6.82 -20.32 -16.45
CA ASN A 44 7.34 -19.55 -15.31
C ASN A 44 8.00 -18.23 -15.75
N ALA A 45 8.66 -18.22 -16.91
CA ALA A 45 9.21 -17.00 -17.51
C ALA A 45 8.10 -16.01 -17.90
N ILE A 46 7.01 -16.51 -18.49
CA ILE A 46 5.85 -15.69 -18.87
C ILE A 46 5.22 -15.06 -17.62
N LYS A 47 4.98 -15.85 -16.56
CA LYS A 47 4.41 -15.35 -15.29
C LYS A 47 5.30 -14.29 -14.64
N LEU A 48 6.61 -14.56 -14.55
CA LEU A 48 7.58 -13.63 -13.96
C LEU A 48 7.62 -12.31 -14.74
N GLN A 49 7.68 -12.38 -16.07
CA GLN A 49 7.67 -11.20 -16.93
C GLN A 49 6.37 -10.38 -16.78
N GLU A 50 5.22 -11.03 -16.66
CA GLU A 50 3.94 -10.35 -16.50
C GLU A 50 3.88 -9.56 -15.19
N ILE A 51 4.43 -10.11 -14.11
CA ILE A 51 4.55 -9.39 -12.83
C ILE A 51 5.44 -8.15 -13.00
N ILE A 52 6.63 -8.29 -13.61
CA ILE A 52 7.53 -7.16 -13.85
C ILE A 52 6.86 -6.08 -14.70
N ARG A 53 6.16 -6.48 -15.76
CA ARG A 53 5.41 -5.56 -16.62
C ARG A 53 4.37 -4.78 -15.82
N ASN A 54 3.63 -5.46 -14.95
CA ASN A 54 2.56 -4.85 -14.15
C ASN A 54 3.12 -3.92 -13.08
N ASP A 55 4.21 -4.29 -12.41
CA ASP A 55 4.92 -3.45 -11.45
C ASP A 55 5.38 -2.13 -12.09
N LEU A 56 6.10 -2.21 -13.20
CA LEU A 56 6.62 -1.03 -13.89
C LEU A 56 5.48 -0.12 -14.39
N ARG A 57 4.39 -0.70 -14.90
CA ARG A 57 3.17 0.06 -15.26
C ARG A 57 2.53 0.74 -14.06
N LEU A 58 2.35 0.01 -12.96
CA LEU A 58 1.71 0.49 -11.73
C LEU A 58 2.44 1.71 -11.16
N SER A 59 3.76 1.78 -11.34
CA SER A 59 4.56 2.92 -10.87
C SER A 59 4.24 4.26 -11.55
N GLY A 60 3.63 4.24 -12.75
CA GLY A 60 3.39 5.43 -13.57
C GLY A 60 4.63 6.08 -14.18
N GLN A 61 5.82 5.59 -13.87
CA GLN A 61 7.07 6.13 -14.39
C GLN A 61 7.46 5.51 -15.74
N PHE A 62 6.85 4.39 -16.13
CA PHE A 62 7.26 3.63 -17.32
C PHE A 62 6.14 3.52 -18.34
N LYS A 63 6.53 3.69 -19.61
CA LYS A 63 5.70 3.38 -20.77
C LYS A 63 6.22 2.08 -21.37
N ILE A 64 5.45 1.00 -21.22
CA ILE A 64 5.82 -0.28 -21.80
C ILE A 64 5.64 -0.22 -23.31
N ILE A 65 6.73 -0.38 -24.04
CA ILE A 65 6.76 -0.49 -25.50
C ILE A 65 6.45 -1.93 -25.87
N SER A 66 5.38 -2.12 -26.63
CA SER A 66 4.93 -3.41 -27.14
C SER A 66 5.09 -3.45 -28.65
N SER A 67 5.41 -4.63 -29.20
CA SER A 67 5.40 -4.86 -30.65
C SER A 67 4.55 -6.09 -30.97
N PRO A 68 3.43 -5.94 -31.71
CA PRO A 68 2.64 -7.08 -32.18
C PRO A 68 3.51 -8.03 -33.01
N GLY A 69 3.38 -9.34 -32.79
CA GLY A 69 4.03 -10.37 -33.61
C GLY A 69 5.43 -10.80 -33.17
N ILE A 70 6.02 -10.19 -32.14
CA ILE A 70 7.30 -10.65 -31.57
C ILE A 70 7.01 -11.81 -30.60
N LEU A 71 7.17 -13.02 -31.10
CA LEU A 71 7.07 -14.26 -30.31
C LEU A 71 8.42 -14.67 -29.70
N GLU A 72 9.53 -14.07 -30.16
CA GLU A 72 10.90 -14.40 -29.76
C GLU A 72 11.71 -13.16 -29.40
N SER A 73 12.83 -13.33 -28.71
CA SER A 73 13.71 -12.22 -28.30
C SER A 73 14.20 -11.42 -29.51
N ALA A 74 14.04 -10.09 -29.49
CA ALA A 74 14.52 -9.20 -30.53
C ALA A 74 15.79 -8.44 -30.08
N PRO A 75 16.70 -8.10 -31.01
CA PRO A 75 17.88 -7.29 -30.70
C PRO A 75 17.52 -5.91 -30.14
N VAL A 76 18.35 -5.34 -29.27
CA VAL A 76 18.13 -4.01 -28.69
C VAL A 76 17.90 -2.92 -29.75
N ALA A 77 18.60 -3.01 -30.89
CA ALA A 77 18.45 -2.08 -32.00
C ALA A 77 17.03 -2.06 -32.61
N PHE A 78 16.31 -3.19 -32.56
CA PHE A 78 14.90 -3.25 -32.97
C PHE A 78 14.03 -2.41 -32.02
N TRP A 79 14.16 -2.64 -30.72
CA TRP A 79 13.37 -1.94 -29.71
C TRP A 79 13.64 -0.44 -29.65
N ARG A 80 14.90 -0.05 -29.88
CA ARG A 80 15.27 1.36 -30.05
C ARG A 80 14.48 2.02 -31.19
N LYS A 81 14.38 1.35 -32.35
CA LYS A 81 13.58 1.84 -33.49
C LYS A 81 12.09 1.90 -33.17
N ALA A 82 11.61 1.01 -32.30
CA ALA A 82 10.24 1.03 -31.77
C ALA A 82 10.01 2.11 -30.69
N GLY A 83 11.04 2.88 -30.33
CA GLY A 83 10.94 4.00 -29.38
C GLY A 83 11.18 3.63 -27.92
N ALA A 84 11.82 2.49 -27.63
CA ALA A 84 12.27 2.16 -26.28
C ALA A 84 13.63 2.79 -25.99
N ASP A 85 13.79 3.37 -24.79
CA ASP A 85 15.07 3.90 -24.29
C ASP A 85 15.84 2.83 -23.51
N SER A 86 15.14 1.82 -23.00
CA SER A 86 15.73 0.68 -22.31
C SER A 86 15.06 -0.63 -22.72
N VAL A 87 15.82 -1.72 -22.65
CA VAL A 87 15.33 -3.08 -22.92
C VAL A 87 15.67 -3.99 -21.77
N LEU A 88 14.66 -4.60 -21.17
CA LEU A 88 14.80 -5.68 -20.19
C LEU A 88 14.67 -7.03 -20.89
N SER A 89 15.65 -7.90 -20.73
CA SER A 89 15.62 -9.29 -21.21
C SER A 89 15.88 -10.24 -20.05
N GLY A 90 15.42 -11.48 -20.15
CA GLY A 90 15.70 -12.47 -19.11
C GLY A 90 15.45 -13.90 -19.53
N ASN A 91 15.93 -14.81 -18.70
CA ASN A 91 15.83 -16.25 -18.88
C ASN A 91 15.54 -16.91 -17.53
N VAL A 92 14.60 -17.84 -17.51
CA VAL A 92 14.25 -18.67 -16.36
C VAL A 92 14.55 -20.13 -16.72
N SER A 93 15.53 -20.71 -16.06
CA SER A 93 15.93 -22.11 -16.30
C SER A 93 15.70 -22.95 -15.05
N GLN A 94 15.11 -24.14 -15.21
CA GLN A 94 14.95 -25.06 -14.10
C GLN A 94 16.26 -25.81 -13.86
N VAL A 95 16.82 -25.70 -12.65
CA VAL A 95 18.14 -26.28 -12.28
C VAL A 95 18.02 -27.39 -11.23
N GLY A 96 16.80 -27.77 -10.85
CA GLY A 96 16.52 -28.87 -9.93
C GLY A 96 15.03 -29.04 -9.66
N PHE A 97 14.69 -29.92 -8.71
CA PHE A 97 13.30 -30.07 -8.27
C PHE A 97 12.81 -28.78 -7.62
N ASN A 98 11.82 -28.13 -8.26
CA ASN A 98 11.24 -26.85 -7.83
C ASN A 98 12.26 -25.71 -7.63
N ARG A 99 13.41 -25.75 -8.33
CA ARG A 99 14.48 -24.74 -8.22
C ARG A 99 14.79 -24.13 -9.58
N PHE A 100 14.84 -22.80 -9.64
CA PHE A 100 15.00 -22.04 -10.86
C PHE A 100 16.20 -21.09 -10.76
N ASP A 101 17.03 -21.05 -11.80
CA ASP A 101 18.02 -20.00 -12.03
C ASP A 101 17.41 -18.96 -12.98
N VAL A 102 17.27 -17.74 -12.49
CA VAL A 102 16.66 -16.60 -13.19
C VAL A 102 17.75 -15.58 -13.46
N ARG A 103 18.00 -15.30 -14.74
CA ARG A 103 18.94 -14.28 -15.20
C ARG A 103 18.18 -13.17 -15.88
N PHE A 104 18.59 -11.94 -15.65
CA PHE A 104 18.07 -10.80 -16.40
C PHE A 104 19.15 -9.79 -16.71
N GLU A 105 18.93 -9.04 -17.78
CA GLU A 105 19.80 -7.99 -18.28
C GLU A 105 18.95 -6.78 -18.66
N LEU A 106 19.35 -5.62 -18.16
CA LEU A 106 18.80 -4.33 -18.55
C LEU A 106 19.84 -3.60 -19.40
N SER A 107 19.45 -3.24 -20.62
CA SER A 107 20.32 -2.53 -21.57
C SER A 107 19.76 -1.14 -21.89
N ASP A 108 20.66 -0.18 -22.05
CA ASP A 108 20.37 1.16 -22.55
C ASP A 108 20.27 1.11 -24.08
N ALA A 109 19.05 1.23 -24.59
CA ALA A 109 18.79 1.20 -26.02
C ALA A 109 19.32 2.47 -26.70
N ALA A 110 19.21 3.62 -26.05
CA ALA A 110 19.68 4.90 -26.57
C ALA A 110 21.21 4.91 -26.72
N ALA A 111 21.94 4.29 -25.79
CA ALA A 111 23.40 4.15 -25.80
C ALA A 111 23.88 2.86 -26.50
N GLN A 112 23.31 2.52 -27.65
CA GLN A 112 23.73 1.39 -28.50
C GLN A 112 23.73 0.02 -27.80
N GLY A 113 22.84 -0.21 -26.83
CA GLY A 113 22.74 -1.48 -26.12
C GLY A 113 23.75 -1.64 -24.99
N LYS A 114 24.30 -0.55 -24.45
CA LYS A 114 25.17 -0.60 -23.27
C LYS A 114 24.46 -1.31 -22.11
N LEU A 115 25.10 -2.32 -21.54
CA LEU A 115 24.58 -3.03 -20.37
C LEU A 115 24.54 -2.12 -19.15
N LEU A 116 23.36 -1.97 -18.54
CA LEU A 116 23.13 -1.17 -17.34
C LEU A 116 23.17 -2.02 -16.07
N LEU A 117 22.62 -3.24 -16.14
CA LEU A 117 22.46 -4.17 -15.03
C LEU A 117 22.36 -5.60 -15.58
N ALA A 118 23.08 -6.55 -15.00
CA ALA A 118 22.91 -7.98 -15.25
C ALA A 118 23.07 -8.75 -13.94
N LYS A 119 22.11 -9.62 -13.61
CA LYS A 119 22.12 -10.41 -12.38
C LYS A 119 21.51 -11.80 -12.58
N SER A 120 21.86 -12.72 -11.69
CA SER A 120 21.34 -14.09 -11.61
C SER A 120 20.89 -14.38 -10.20
N TYR A 121 19.77 -15.09 -10.06
CA TYR A 121 19.23 -15.53 -8.78
C TYR A 121 18.81 -16.98 -8.87
N THR A 122 19.10 -17.76 -7.84
CA THR A 122 18.59 -19.12 -7.69
C THR A 122 17.53 -19.15 -6.60
N VAL A 123 16.29 -19.49 -6.96
CA VAL A 123 15.13 -19.47 -6.06
C VAL A 123 14.29 -20.73 -6.17
N ASN A 124 13.43 -20.98 -5.18
CA ASN A 124 12.41 -22.00 -5.31
C ASN A 124 11.23 -21.48 -6.14
N GLY A 125 10.40 -22.39 -6.67
CA GLY A 125 9.21 -22.01 -7.44
C GLY A 125 8.23 -21.12 -6.68
N SER A 126 8.13 -21.28 -5.35
CA SER A 126 7.30 -20.43 -4.47
C SER A 126 7.75 -18.97 -4.45
N ASP A 127 9.03 -18.71 -4.70
CA ASP A 127 9.65 -17.41 -4.50
C ASP A 127 9.82 -16.65 -5.83
N LEU A 128 9.44 -17.26 -6.97
CA LEU A 128 9.53 -16.64 -8.30
C LEU A 128 8.77 -15.30 -8.38
N ARG A 129 7.65 -15.20 -7.67
CA ARG A 129 6.86 -13.97 -7.61
C ARG A 129 7.55 -12.88 -6.80
N ALA A 130 8.06 -13.22 -5.61
CA ALA A 130 8.85 -12.29 -4.82
C ALA A 130 10.10 -11.81 -5.58
N LEU A 131 10.75 -12.73 -6.32
CA LEU A 131 11.86 -12.39 -7.18
C LEU A 131 11.45 -11.47 -8.33
N ALA A 132 10.28 -11.66 -8.94
CA ALA A 132 9.79 -10.77 -9.99
C ALA A 132 9.68 -9.31 -9.48
N HIS A 133 9.08 -9.12 -8.30
CA HIS A 133 9.01 -7.81 -7.64
C HIS A 133 10.39 -7.24 -7.32
N HIS A 134 11.32 -8.07 -6.84
CA HIS A 134 12.70 -7.65 -6.58
C HIS A 134 13.40 -7.20 -7.87
N ILE A 135 13.24 -7.93 -8.98
CA ILE A 135 13.78 -7.52 -10.29
C ILE A 135 13.16 -6.17 -10.71
N SER A 136 11.86 -5.98 -10.53
CA SER A 136 11.19 -4.71 -10.78
C SER A 136 11.80 -3.57 -9.94
N ASP A 137 12.11 -3.82 -8.67
CA ASP A 137 12.73 -2.83 -7.78
C ASP A 137 14.13 -2.44 -8.27
N GLU A 138 14.92 -3.41 -8.73
CA GLU A 138 16.26 -3.17 -9.26
C GLU A 138 16.24 -2.40 -10.59
N VAL A 139 15.33 -2.76 -11.49
CA VAL A 139 15.13 -2.05 -12.77
C VAL A 139 14.66 -0.62 -12.51
N TYR A 140 13.66 -0.45 -11.63
CA TYR A 140 13.14 0.85 -11.24
C TYR A 140 14.23 1.73 -10.64
N GLN A 141 14.99 1.21 -9.68
CA GLN A 141 16.07 1.96 -9.05
C GLN A 141 17.19 2.30 -10.02
N LYS A 142 17.53 1.39 -10.94
CA LYS A 142 18.58 1.65 -11.92
C LYS A 142 18.21 2.79 -12.87
N LEU A 143 16.95 2.89 -13.28
CA LEU A 143 16.49 3.87 -14.27
C LEU A 143 16.05 5.20 -13.65
N THR A 144 15.50 5.18 -12.43
CA THR A 144 14.96 6.38 -11.76
C THR A 144 15.88 6.96 -10.70
N GLY A 145 16.81 6.17 -10.17
CA GLY A 145 17.61 6.52 -8.99
C GLY A 145 16.87 6.38 -7.65
N GLU A 146 15.58 6.03 -7.65
CA GLU A 146 14.76 5.88 -6.44
C GLU A 146 14.49 4.42 -6.13
N ARG A 147 14.35 4.05 -4.85
CA ARG A 147 14.03 2.67 -4.48
C ARG A 147 12.60 2.31 -4.92
N GLY A 148 12.43 1.18 -5.63
CA GLY A 148 11.13 0.63 -5.97
C GLY A 148 10.38 0.09 -4.74
N VAL A 149 9.05 -0.01 -4.84
CA VAL A 149 8.17 -0.46 -3.74
C VAL A 149 7.50 -1.80 -4.04
N PHE A 150 7.92 -2.52 -5.07
CA PHE A 150 7.20 -3.69 -5.55
C PHE A 150 7.36 -4.88 -4.60
N SER A 151 8.49 -4.97 -3.88
CA SER A 151 8.70 -5.99 -2.83
C SER A 151 8.07 -5.62 -1.48
N THR A 152 7.26 -4.56 -1.41
CA THR A 152 6.55 -4.17 -0.18
C THR A 152 5.21 -4.90 -0.06
N ARG A 153 4.57 -4.75 1.10
CA ARG A 153 3.27 -5.31 1.43
C ARG A 153 2.26 -4.23 1.80
N ILE A 154 0.98 -4.59 1.79
CA ILE A 154 -0.11 -3.81 2.36
C ILE A 154 -0.79 -4.63 3.45
N ALA A 155 -1.22 -3.95 4.51
CA ALA A 155 -2.17 -4.49 5.48
C ALA A 155 -3.54 -3.85 5.22
N TYR A 156 -4.63 -4.58 5.45
CA TYR A 156 -5.99 -4.05 5.31
C TYR A 156 -6.98 -4.86 6.15
N VAL A 157 -8.18 -4.31 6.34
CA VAL A 157 -9.28 -5.01 7.01
C VAL A 157 -10.24 -5.55 5.96
N LEU A 158 -10.47 -6.87 5.99
CA LEU A 158 -11.45 -7.57 5.16
C LEU A 158 -12.73 -7.82 5.95
N VAL A 159 -13.86 -7.37 5.42
CA VAL A 159 -15.20 -7.54 5.98
C VAL A 159 -16.01 -8.50 5.10
N LYS A 160 -16.40 -9.64 5.66
CA LYS A 160 -17.20 -10.67 4.99
C LYS A 160 -18.55 -10.84 5.69
N ASN A 161 -19.63 -10.68 4.93
CA ASN A 161 -20.99 -10.92 5.39
C ASN A 161 -21.41 -12.35 4.99
N GLN A 162 -21.77 -13.18 5.96
CA GLN A 162 -22.28 -14.54 5.77
C GLN A 162 -23.66 -14.65 6.45
N GLY A 163 -24.72 -14.39 5.68
CA GLY A 163 -26.07 -14.27 6.23
C GLY A 163 -26.15 -13.10 7.21
N GLN A 164 -26.54 -13.36 8.46
CA GLN A 164 -26.60 -12.37 9.53
C GLN A 164 -25.27 -12.18 10.29
N LYS A 165 -24.23 -12.95 9.97
CA LYS A 165 -22.94 -12.88 10.66
C LYS A 165 -21.93 -12.09 9.84
N THR A 166 -21.26 -11.13 10.48
CA THR A 166 -20.14 -10.39 9.91
C THR A 166 -18.82 -10.96 10.47
N ARG A 167 -17.81 -11.11 9.62
CA ARG A 167 -16.44 -11.44 10.02
C ARG A 167 -15.51 -10.34 9.55
N HIS A 168 -14.62 -9.93 10.44
CA HIS A 168 -13.54 -8.98 10.17
C HIS A 168 -12.21 -9.72 10.23
N SER A 169 -11.34 -9.49 9.25
CA SER A 169 -10.01 -10.09 9.20
C SER A 169 -8.94 -9.03 8.99
N LEU A 170 -7.85 -9.10 9.75
CA LEU A 170 -6.65 -8.31 9.47
C LEU A 170 -5.81 -9.11 8.48
N GLU A 171 -5.71 -8.61 7.26
CA GLU A 171 -5.01 -9.25 6.16
C GLU A 171 -3.69 -8.53 5.86
N VAL A 172 -2.68 -9.30 5.44
CA VAL A 172 -1.44 -8.81 4.84
C VAL A 172 -1.27 -9.44 3.47
N ALA A 173 -0.99 -8.63 2.45
CA ALA A 173 -0.78 -9.07 1.07
C ALA A 173 0.43 -8.37 0.45
N ASP A 174 0.92 -8.88 -0.68
CA ASP A 174 1.86 -8.14 -1.55
C ASP A 174 1.24 -6.78 -1.95
N MET A 175 2.06 -5.79 -2.33
CA MET A 175 1.57 -4.43 -2.62
C MET A 175 0.50 -4.35 -3.73
N ASP A 176 0.45 -5.34 -4.61
CA ASP A 176 -0.56 -5.46 -5.67
C ASP A 176 -1.76 -6.34 -5.29
N GLY A 177 -1.90 -6.72 -4.01
CA GLY A 177 -3.03 -7.46 -3.45
C GLY A 177 -2.94 -8.99 -3.51
N HIS A 178 -1.88 -9.56 -4.08
CA HIS A 178 -1.71 -11.02 -4.12
C HIS A 178 -1.17 -11.61 -2.80
N ASN A 179 -1.22 -12.93 -2.68
CA ASN A 179 -0.75 -13.68 -1.51
C ASN A 179 -1.31 -13.18 -0.16
N PRO A 180 -2.64 -12.94 -0.04
CA PRO A 180 -3.21 -12.49 1.22
C PRO A 180 -3.06 -13.53 2.33
N GLN A 181 -2.71 -13.07 3.53
CA GLN A 181 -2.56 -13.86 4.74
C GLN A 181 -3.30 -13.20 5.90
N SER A 182 -4.22 -13.96 6.53
CA SER A 182 -4.97 -13.47 7.68
C SER A 182 -4.14 -13.58 8.96
N LEU A 183 -3.84 -12.44 9.58
CA LEU A 183 -3.17 -12.37 10.88
C LEU A 183 -4.15 -12.50 12.06
N LEU A 184 -5.40 -12.10 11.85
CA LEU A 184 -6.48 -12.19 12.83
C LEU A 184 -7.81 -12.34 12.11
N ILE A 185 -8.69 -13.18 12.65
CA ILE A 185 -10.10 -13.28 12.25
C ILE A 185 -10.95 -13.08 13.50
N SER A 186 -11.93 -12.18 13.40
CA SER A 186 -12.78 -11.75 14.51
C SER A 186 -14.24 -11.65 14.06
N SER A 187 -15.18 -11.92 14.98
CA SER A 187 -16.60 -11.58 14.80
C SER A 187 -16.89 -10.10 15.08
N GLU A 188 -15.93 -9.41 15.68
CA GLU A 188 -16.00 -7.99 16.04
C GLU A 188 -15.06 -7.15 15.17
N PRO A 189 -15.33 -5.84 15.01
CA PRO A 189 -14.50 -4.95 14.21
C PRO A 189 -13.01 -5.00 14.56
N ILE A 190 -12.19 -4.83 13.52
CA ILE A 190 -10.76 -4.58 13.58
C ILE A 190 -10.55 -3.25 12.87
N MET A 191 -9.73 -2.37 13.44
CA MET A 191 -9.51 -1.05 12.86
C MET A 191 -8.06 -0.56 12.92
N SER A 192 -7.74 0.39 12.05
CA SER A 192 -6.54 1.23 12.04
C SER A 192 -5.23 0.45 12.12
N PRO A 193 -4.96 -0.50 11.19
CA PRO A 193 -3.66 -1.15 11.14
C PRO A 193 -2.54 -0.14 10.87
N SER A 194 -1.40 -0.31 11.53
CA SER A 194 -0.24 0.57 11.43
C SER A 194 1.05 -0.24 11.53
N TRP A 195 1.87 -0.20 10.48
CA TRP A 195 3.13 -0.94 10.41
C TRP A 195 4.20 -0.34 11.32
N SER A 196 4.97 -1.19 11.98
CA SER A 196 6.24 -0.78 12.57
C SER A 196 7.24 -0.37 11.48
N PRO A 197 8.20 0.52 11.77
CA PRO A 197 9.17 0.98 10.77
C PRO A 197 10.07 -0.12 10.19
N ASP A 198 10.21 -1.23 10.93
CA ASP A 198 10.96 -2.42 10.50
C ASP A 198 10.11 -3.45 9.75
N GLY A 199 8.80 -3.21 9.58
CA GLY A 199 7.88 -4.08 8.87
C GLY A 199 7.56 -5.41 9.58
N ARG A 200 8.04 -5.63 10.81
CA ARG A 200 7.86 -6.92 11.52
C ARG A 200 6.57 -6.98 12.34
N HIS A 201 5.97 -5.83 12.63
CA HIS A 201 4.80 -5.74 13.49
C HIS A 201 3.72 -4.84 12.90
N ILE A 202 2.47 -5.11 13.29
CA ILE A 202 1.32 -4.25 13.01
C ILE A 202 0.63 -3.92 14.33
N ALA A 203 0.46 -2.63 14.61
CA ALA A 203 -0.43 -2.16 15.67
C ALA A 203 -1.84 -1.98 15.10
N PHE A 204 -2.87 -2.36 15.86
CA PHE A 204 -4.27 -2.27 15.42
C PHE A 204 -5.22 -2.19 16.61
N VAL A 205 -6.46 -1.81 16.34
CA VAL A 205 -7.57 -1.79 17.31
C VAL A 205 -8.40 -3.06 17.13
N SER A 206 -8.66 -3.77 18.23
CA SER A 206 -9.57 -4.91 18.28
C SER A 206 -10.77 -4.60 19.18
N PHE A 207 -11.95 -5.08 18.76
CA PHE A 207 -13.18 -5.04 19.54
C PHE A 207 -13.62 -6.44 20.03
N GLU A 208 -12.75 -7.47 19.95
CA GLU A 208 -13.07 -8.87 20.33
C GLU A 208 -13.71 -9.02 21.72
N ARG A 209 -13.40 -8.10 22.66
CA ARG A 209 -13.98 -8.06 24.02
C ARG A 209 -15.11 -7.05 24.20
N LYS A 210 -15.78 -6.65 23.11
CA LYS A 210 -16.87 -5.64 23.09
C LYS A 210 -16.45 -4.26 23.61
N LYS A 211 -15.14 -3.98 23.60
CA LYS A 211 -14.52 -2.69 23.91
C LYS A 211 -13.29 -2.50 23.03
N ALA A 212 -12.93 -1.24 22.77
CA ALA A 212 -11.76 -0.91 21.95
C ALA A 212 -10.47 -1.19 22.74
N GLN A 213 -9.58 -2.02 22.17
CA GLN A 213 -8.28 -2.35 22.74
C GLN A 213 -7.21 -2.23 21.66
N ILE A 214 -6.02 -1.72 22.01
CA ILE A 214 -4.90 -1.65 21.07
C ILE A 214 -3.99 -2.84 21.27
N PHE A 215 -3.72 -3.56 20.19
CA PHE A 215 -2.79 -4.69 20.14
C PHE A 215 -1.65 -4.40 19.17
N VAL A 216 -0.52 -5.09 19.39
CA VAL A 216 0.54 -5.26 18.40
C VAL A 216 0.62 -6.75 18.05
N VAL A 217 0.62 -7.08 16.77
CA VAL A 217 0.83 -8.44 16.24
C VAL A 217 2.17 -8.53 15.52
N GLU A 218 2.92 -9.61 15.74
CA GLU A 218 4.09 -9.98 14.95
C GLU A 218 3.65 -10.65 13.64
N VAL A 219 4.09 -10.12 12.51
CA VAL A 219 3.63 -10.55 11.18
C VAL A 219 4.04 -12.00 10.86
N ALA A 220 5.23 -12.41 11.29
CA ALA A 220 5.76 -13.74 11.00
C ALA A 220 5.08 -14.86 11.81
N SER A 221 4.69 -14.58 13.06
CA SER A 221 4.20 -15.61 13.99
C SER A 221 2.72 -15.49 14.34
N GLY A 222 2.10 -14.33 14.08
CA GLY A 222 0.75 -14.01 14.56
C GLY A 222 0.67 -13.76 16.07
N LYS A 223 1.81 -13.73 16.80
CA LYS A 223 1.83 -13.49 18.23
C LYS A 223 1.36 -12.07 18.55
N ARG A 224 0.40 -11.95 19.47
CA ARG A 224 -0.22 -10.67 19.86
C ARG A 224 0.23 -10.23 21.25
N ARG A 225 0.41 -8.91 21.41
CA ARG A 225 0.66 -8.24 22.68
C ARG A 225 -0.36 -7.11 22.87
N LEU A 226 -1.04 -7.10 24.02
CA LEU A 226 -1.94 -6.02 24.42
C LEU A 226 -1.12 -4.77 24.79
N ILE A 227 -1.52 -3.60 24.29
CA ILE A 227 -0.86 -2.31 24.57
C ILE A 227 -1.72 -1.45 25.49
N THR A 228 -3.01 -1.28 25.17
CA THR A 228 -3.93 -0.48 25.99
C THR A 228 -5.31 -1.10 26.12
N ASP A 229 -5.92 -0.88 27.28
CA ASP A 229 -7.26 -1.37 27.62
C ASP A 229 -7.98 -0.43 28.61
N PHE A 230 -7.98 0.87 28.32
CA PHE A 230 -8.66 1.84 29.18
C PHE A 230 -10.15 1.91 28.88
N PRO A 231 -11.00 2.39 29.82
CA PRO A 231 -12.38 2.75 29.50
C PRO A 231 -12.45 3.79 28.38
N GLY A 232 -13.45 3.67 27.51
CA GLY A 232 -13.68 4.58 26.38
C GLY A 232 -12.88 4.21 25.12
N ILE A 233 -12.51 5.23 24.34
CA ILE A 233 -11.78 5.07 23.08
C ILE A 233 -10.33 4.69 23.37
N ASN A 234 -9.86 3.64 22.71
CA ASN A 234 -8.47 3.28 22.54
C ASN A 234 -8.26 3.07 21.03
N GLY A 235 -7.63 4.02 20.35
CA GLY A 235 -7.62 4.00 18.88
C GLY A 235 -6.41 4.62 18.22
N ALA A 236 -6.43 4.57 16.88
CA ALA A 236 -5.49 5.20 15.96
C ALA A 236 -4.01 5.06 16.37
N PRO A 237 -3.47 3.84 16.48
CA PRO A 237 -2.07 3.63 16.80
C PRO A 237 -1.16 4.09 15.66
N ALA A 238 -0.04 4.74 15.99
CA ALA A 238 0.99 5.14 15.04
C ALA A 238 2.39 5.00 15.63
N TRP A 239 3.26 4.30 14.90
CA TRP A 239 4.63 4.05 15.34
C TRP A 239 5.50 5.28 15.20
N SER A 240 6.38 5.50 16.18
CA SER A 240 7.51 6.42 16.02
C SER A 240 8.46 5.89 14.94
N PRO A 241 9.19 6.75 14.20
CA PRO A 241 10.09 6.31 13.12
C PRO A 241 11.23 5.40 13.61
N ASP A 242 11.61 5.51 14.89
CA ASP A 242 12.62 4.65 15.52
C ASP A 242 12.04 3.33 16.09
N GLY A 243 10.72 3.13 16.02
CA GLY A 243 10.02 1.94 16.46
C GLY A 243 9.92 1.75 17.97
N LYS A 244 10.35 2.72 18.79
CA LYS A 244 10.38 2.59 20.26
C LYS A 244 9.09 2.99 20.93
N GLU A 245 8.31 3.85 20.30
CA GLU A 245 7.08 4.40 20.86
C GLU A 245 5.88 4.18 19.93
N LEU A 246 4.70 4.15 20.54
CA LEU A 246 3.43 4.17 19.84
C LEU A 246 2.63 5.39 20.30
N ALA A 247 2.32 6.29 19.37
CA ALA A 247 1.28 7.29 19.59
C ALA A 247 -0.08 6.60 19.51
N VAL A 248 -0.96 6.89 20.46
CA VAL A 248 -2.31 6.32 20.56
C VAL A 248 -3.31 7.40 20.96
N VAL A 249 -4.59 7.17 20.66
CA VAL A 249 -5.69 8.05 21.06
C VAL A 249 -6.47 7.40 22.19
N LEU A 250 -6.56 8.10 23.32
CA LEU A 250 -7.29 7.64 24.51
C LEU A 250 -8.32 8.68 24.95
N SER A 251 -9.53 8.24 25.31
CA SER A 251 -10.57 9.10 25.92
C SER A 251 -10.76 8.82 27.42
N LYS A 252 -9.76 8.21 28.08
CA LYS A 252 -9.84 7.79 29.50
C LYS A 252 -10.06 8.94 30.49
N ASN A 253 -9.76 10.17 30.09
CA ASN A 253 -9.85 11.38 30.92
C ASN A 253 -10.80 12.44 30.32
N GLY A 254 -11.77 12.03 29.49
CA GLY A 254 -12.71 12.95 28.83
C GLY A 254 -12.58 12.93 27.30
N ALA A 255 -12.38 14.10 26.69
CA ALA A 255 -12.20 14.19 25.23
C ALA A 255 -11.00 13.34 24.75
N PRO A 256 -11.07 12.71 23.56
CA PRO A 256 -9.95 11.96 23.00
C PRO A 256 -8.69 12.81 22.86
N LYS A 257 -7.58 12.29 23.40
CA LYS A 257 -6.24 12.91 23.34
C LYS A 257 -5.18 11.93 22.89
N ILE A 258 -4.08 12.49 22.42
CA ILE A 258 -2.93 11.72 21.93
C ILE A 258 -1.98 11.48 23.10
N TYR A 259 -1.53 10.25 23.23
CA TYR A 259 -0.54 9.79 24.20
C TYR A 259 0.58 9.05 23.45
N SER A 260 1.82 9.15 23.91
CA SER A 260 2.88 8.22 23.52
C SER A 260 3.03 7.12 24.56
N ILE A 261 3.36 5.91 24.10
CA ILE A 261 3.64 4.75 24.93
C ILE A 261 4.98 4.19 24.52
N ASN A 262 5.92 4.12 25.46
CA ASN A 262 7.18 3.40 25.25
C ASN A 262 6.92 1.90 25.25
N LEU A 263 7.30 1.21 24.18
CA LEU A 263 6.94 -0.19 23.99
C LEU A 263 7.75 -1.16 24.85
N SER A 264 8.91 -0.74 25.36
CA SER A 264 9.77 -1.54 26.23
C SER A 264 9.40 -1.43 27.71
N THR A 265 9.05 -0.24 28.17
CA THR A 265 8.75 0.02 29.60
C THR A 265 7.26 0.09 29.89
N GLY A 266 6.42 0.30 28.87
CA GLY A 266 4.99 0.59 29.05
C GLY A 266 4.72 2.01 29.56
N ALA A 267 5.76 2.85 29.74
CA ALA A 267 5.61 4.22 30.21
C ALA A 267 4.75 5.03 29.22
N MET A 268 3.78 5.78 29.75
CA MET A 268 2.83 6.56 28.97
C MET A 268 2.97 8.05 29.26
N LYS A 269 2.95 8.88 28.21
CA LYS A 269 2.98 10.34 28.30
C LYS A 269 1.83 10.94 27.48
N GLN A 270 1.08 11.87 28.06
CA GLN A 270 0.08 12.64 27.31
C GLN A 270 0.76 13.71 26.47
N LEU A 271 0.37 13.82 25.19
CA LEU A 271 0.98 14.73 24.22
C LEU A 271 0.08 15.92 23.87
N THR A 272 -1.25 15.75 23.93
CA THR A 272 -2.20 16.84 23.66
C THR A 272 -3.17 17.06 24.82
N PHE A 273 -3.67 18.29 24.96
CA PHE A 273 -4.46 18.76 26.09
C PHE A 273 -5.68 19.59 25.63
N GLY A 274 -6.56 19.96 26.56
CA GLY A 274 -7.77 20.75 26.32
C GLY A 274 -9.02 19.91 25.99
N ASN A 275 -10.07 20.55 25.48
CA ASN A 275 -11.41 19.93 25.33
C ASN A 275 -11.75 19.46 23.91
N SER A 276 -10.93 19.79 22.91
CA SER A 276 -11.12 19.34 21.53
C SER A 276 -10.91 17.83 21.38
N ILE A 277 -11.48 17.22 20.35
CA ILE A 277 -11.05 15.89 19.90
C ILE A 277 -9.71 16.05 19.19
N ASP A 278 -8.69 15.31 19.62
CA ASP A 278 -7.41 15.17 18.92
C ASP A 278 -7.19 13.68 18.59
N THR A 279 -7.06 13.34 17.32
CA THR A 279 -7.05 11.95 16.85
C THR A 279 -6.17 11.74 15.62
N GLU A 280 -6.04 10.48 15.18
CA GLU A 280 -5.32 10.09 13.95
C GLU A 280 -3.86 10.60 13.90
N PRO A 281 -3.05 10.36 14.95
CA PRO A 281 -1.66 10.78 14.97
C PRO A 281 -0.84 10.09 13.87
N ARG A 282 0.11 10.80 13.27
CA ARG A 282 1.17 10.25 12.42
C ARG A 282 2.47 11.01 12.65
N TYR A 283 3.52 10.29 13.03
CA TYR A 283 4.84 10.91 13.19
C TYR A 283 5.38 11.43 11.85
N ALA A 284 6.09 12.54 11.92
CA ALA A 284 6.95 12.98 10.83
C ALA A 284 8.11 11.98 10.63
N PRO A 285 8.55 11.72 9.38
CA PRO A 285 9.68 10.83 9.09
C PRO A 285 10.97 11.16 9.85
N ASP A 286 11.20 12.42 10.21
CA ASP A 286 12.37 12.85 10.99
C ASP A 286 12.23 12.68 12.51
N GLY A 287 11.05 12.25 12.99
CA GLY A 287 10.76 12.03 14.40
C GLY A 287 10.67 13.31 15.25
N LYS A 288 10.60 14.50 14.63
CA LYS A 288 10.57 15.78 15.38
C LYS A 288 9.17 16.30 15.66
N SER A 289 8.19 15.84 14.89
CA SER A 289 6.80 16.29 15.03
C SER A 289 5.81 15.16 14.74
N LEU A 290 4.54 15.45 14.98
CA LEU A 290 3.42 14.56 14.73
C LEU A 290 2.28 15.36 14.06
N LEU A 291 1.76 14.87 12.94
CA LEU A 291 0.49 15.34 12.37
C LEU A 291 -0.67 14.68 13.09
N PHE A 292 -1.77 15.40 13.26
CA PHE A 292 -3.01 14.84 13.81
C PHE A 292 -4.24 15.63 13.36
N THR A 293 -5.40 14.97 13.41
CA THR A 293 -6.70 15.58 13.14
C THR A 293 -7.25 16.21 14.41
N SER A 294 -7.73 17.46 14.33
CA SER A 294 -8.36 18.13 15.47
C SER A 294 -9.57 18.97 15.07
N GLY A 295 -10.62 18.91 15.90
CA GLY A 295 -11.82 19.76 15.80
C GLY A 295 -11.69 21.11 16.52
N ARG A 296 -10.50 21.49 17.00
CA ARG A 296 -10.32 22.72 17.80
C ARG A 296 -10.65 24.03 17.05
N GLY A 297 -10.69 23.99 15.72
CA GLY A 297 -11.05 25.13 14.87
C GLY A 297 -12.47 25.05 14.28
N GLY A 298 -13.33 24.20 14.84
CA GLY A 298 -14.66 23.88 14.28
C GLY A 298 -14.64 22.55 13.54
N ALA A 299 -14.58 22.58 12.21
CA ALA A 299 -14.49 21.36 11.41
C ALA A 299 -13.13 20.64 11.60
N PRO A 300 -13.06 19.30 11.43
CA PRO A 300 -11.80 18.56 11.48
C PRO A 300 -10.77 19.08 10.48
N GLN A 301 -9.59 19.41 11.00
CA GLN A 301 -8.47 19.95 10.25
C GLN A 301 -7.17 19.31 10.75
N VAL A 302 -6.12 19.39 9.95
CA VAL A 302 -4.80 18.84 10.28
C VAL A 302 -3.98 19.86 11.06
N TYR A 303 -3.35 19.39 12.12
CA TYR A 303 -2.44 20.13 12.98
C TYR A 303 -1.10 19.38 13.09
N SER A 304 -0.04 20.13 13.34
CA SER A 304 1.28 19.60 13.69
C SER A 304 1.57 19.88 15.15
N LEU A 305 2.05 18.88 15.87
CA LEU A 305 2.60 18.94 17.22
C LEU A 305 4.12 18.78 17.15
N SER A 306 4.85 19.78 17.65
CA SER A 306 6.29 19.66 17.88
C SER A 306 6.57 18.80 19.11
N LEU A 307 7.42 17.79 18.98
CA LEU A 307 7.78 16.89 20.08
C LEU A 307 8.85 17.48 21.01
N ASN A 308 9.51 18.55 20.59
CA ASN A 308 10.55 19.24 21.36
C ASN A 308 9.96 20.12 22.47
N ASP A 309 8.96 20.94 22.13
CA ASP A 309 8.40 21.98 23.00
C ASP A 309 6.88 21.85 23.21
N GLY A 310 6.21 20.89 22.55
CA GLY A 310 4.77 20.70 22.65
C GLY A 310 3.95 21.74 21.87
N ALA A 311 4.58 22.59 21.05
CA ALA A 311 3.87 23.60 20.29
C ALA A 311 2.95 22.96 19.24
N ILE A 312 1.71 23.44 19.16
CA ILE A 312 0.72 22.98 18.18
C ILE A 312 0.42 24.10 17.17
N ARG A 313 0.44 23.76 15.88
CA ARG A 313 0.12 24.67 14.77
C ARG A 313 -0.86 24.03 13.79
N ARG A 314 -1.81 24.81 13.27
CA ARG A 314 -2.70 24.36 12.19
C ARG A 314 -1.91 24.27 10.87
N VAL A 315 -2.17 23.21 10.09
CA VAL A 315 -1.45 22.91 8.84
C VAL A 315 -2.33 23.12 7.62
N THR A 316 -3.61 22.74 7.68
CA THR A 316 -4.54 22.82 6.54
C THR A 316 -5.47 24.02 6.67
N PHE A 317 -5.60 24.80 5.60
CA PHE A 317 -6.48 25.99 5.55
C PHE A 317 -7.45 25.98 4.36
N GLU A 318 -7.23 25.13 3.36
CA GLU A 318 -8.14 24.91 2.23
C GLU A 318 -9.02 23.67 2.49
N GLY A 319 -10.25 23.68 1.96
CA GLY A 319 -11.25 22.64 2.18
C GLY A 319 -11.97 22.72 3.53
N ASN A 320 -13.19 22.17 3.55
CA ASN A 320 -14.08 22.20 4.72
C ASN A 320 -13.81 21.04 5.71
N TYR A 321 -13.02 20.03 5.33
CA TYR A 321 -12.65 18.90 6.19
C TYR A 321 -11.32 18.29 5.73
N ASN A 322 -10.37 18.13 6.65
CA ASN A 322 -9.06 17.52 6.39
C ASN A 322 -8.67 16.58 7.55
N ALA A 323 -8.33 15.33 7.25
CA ALA A 323 -8.06 14.30 8.27
C ALA A 323 -7.09 13.21 7.79
N ARG A 324 -6.72 12.27 8.67
CA ARG A 324 -5.86 11.10 8.36
C ARG A 324 -4.57 11.46 7.61
N ALA A 325 -3.96 12.57 7.97
CA ALA A 325 -2.81 13.11 7.26
C ALA A 325 -1.50 12.38 7.58
N SER A 326 -0.64 12.22 6.58
CA SER A 326 0.74 11.73 6.76
C SER A 326 1.69 12.43 5.80
N TYR A 327 2.93 12.65 6.23
CA TYR A 327 3.98 13.16 5.36
C TYR A 327 4.41 12.09 4.35
N THR A 328 4.75 12.54 3.14
CA THR A 328 5.67 11.80 2.28
C THR A 328 7.03 11.61 2.97
N PRO A 329 7.80 10.56 2.66
CA PRO A 329 9.07 10.27 3.34
C PRO A 329 10.08 11.42 3.31
N ASN A 330 10.07 12.24 2.25
CA ASN A 330 10.92 13.41 2.09
C ASN A 330 10.37 14.69 2.74
N GLN A 331 9.20 14.61 3.40
CA GLN A 331 8.47 15.70 4.04
C GLN A 331 8.08 16.87 3.14
N LYS A 332 8.16 16.74 1.80
CA LYS A 332 7.80 17.84 0.89
C LYS A 332 6.29 17.98 0.73
N GLN A 333 5.56 16.89 0.92
CA GLN A 333 4.11 16.83 0.75
C GLN A 333 3.43 16.12 1.92
N ILE A 334 2.18 16.49 2.18
CA ILE A 334 1.27 15.84 3.13
C ILE A 334 0.11 15.23 2.34
N VAL A 335 -0.09 13.93 2.47
CA VAL A 335 -1.23 13.21 1.90
C VAL A 335 -2.31 13.08 2.97
N MET A 336 -3.57 13.33 2.61
CA MET A 336 -4.67 13.35 3.56
C MET A 336 -6.01 12.99 2.93
N LEU A 337 -6.98 12.67 3.78
CA LEU A 337 -8.39 12.70 3.43
C LEU A 337 -8.81 14.18 3.35
N HIS A 338 -9.35 14.59 2.21
CA HIS A 338 -9.72 15.97 1.92
C HIS A 338 -11.17 16.05 1.46
N ARG A 339 -11.84 17.15 1.79
CA ARG A 339 -13.17 17.48 1.28
C ARG A 339 -13.29 19.00 1.15
N GLU A 340 -13.60 19.44 -0.05
CA GLU A 340 -13.92 20.84 -0.35
C GLU A 340 -15.44 21.05 -0.35
N ASP A 341 -16.18 20.18 -1.05
CA ASP A 341 -17.65 20.19 -1.12
C ASP A 341 -18.27 19.05 -0.29
N SER A 342 -18.95 18.11 -0.95
CA SER A 342 -19.65 16.97 -0.34
C SER A 342 -18.89 15.64 -0.41
N HIS A 343 -17.86 15.53 -1.28
CA HIS A 343 -17.20 14.26 -1.57
C HIS A 343 -15.85 14.14 -0.87
N PHE A 344 -15.65 13.02 -0.18
CA PHE A 344 -14.36 12.69 0.43
C PHE A 344 -13.42 12.12 -0.62
N ASN A 345 -12.27 12.76 -0.76
CA ASN A 345 -11.23 12.42 -1.72
C ASN A 345 -9.85 12.38 -1.05
N ILE A 346 -8.85 11.92 -1.80
CA ILE A 346 -7.45 11.97 -1.39
C ILE A 346 -6.83 13.27 -1.92
N GLY A 347 -6.36 14.11 -1.00
CA GLY A 347 -5.68 15.36 -1.29
C GLY A 347 -4.20 15.31 -0.93
N VAL A 348 -3.42 16.16 -1.60
CA VAL A 348 -1.99 16.36 -1.33
C VAL A 348 -1.70 17.84 -1.14
N GLN A 349 -1.13 18.19 0.02
CA GLN A 349 -0.67 19.53 0.32
C GLN A 349 0.84 19.65 0.09
N ASP A 350 1.30 20.69 -0.61
CA ASP A 350 2.72 21.07 -0.62
C ASP A 350 3.07 21.76 0.71
N THR A 351 4.10 21.27 1.40
CA THR A 351 4.45 21.76 2.74
C THR A 351 5.06 23.15 2.77
N ARG A 352 5.57 23.64 1.62
CA ARG A 352 6.18 24.96 1.50
C ARG A 352 5.16 26.01 1.10
N THR A 353 4.26 25.72 0.16
CA THR A 353 3.26 26.67 -0.32
C THR A 353 1.94 26.59 0.43
N GLY A 354 1.61 25.45 1.03
CA GLY A 354 0.33 25.19 1.68
C GLY A 354 -0.81 24.83 0.72
N HIS A 355 -0.57 24.85 -0.60
CA HIS A 355 -1.57 24.57 -1.62
C HIS A 355 -1.97 23.09 -1.63
N ILE A 356 -3.26 22.81 -1.71
CA ILE A 356 -3.83 21.46 -1.78
C ILE A 356 -4.24 21.11 -3.21
N SER A 357 -3.83 19.94 -3.67
CA SER A 357 -4.28 19.34 -4.94
C SER A 357 -5.04 18.05 -4.69
N GLN A 358 -6.22 17.94 -5.27
CA GLN A 358 -7.03 16.73 -5.22
C GLN A 358 -6.50 15.69 -6.21
N LEU A 359 -6.26 14.46 -5.75
CA LEU A 359 -5.76 13.35 -6.57
C LEU A 359 -6.88 12.44 -7.09
N THR A 360 -7.97 12.32 -6.35
CA THR A 360 -9.05 11.38 -6.65
C THR A 360 -10.40 12.09 -6.69
N PHE A 361 -11.34 11.54 -7.45
CA PHE A 361 -12.66 12.16 -7.70
C PHE A 361 -13.79 11.18 -7.40
N SER A 362 -13.60 10.29 -6.42
CA SER A 362 -14.60 9.31 -6.03
C SER A 362 -15.60 9.92 -5.05
N ASN A 363 -16.75 9.24 -4.86
CA ASN A 363 -17.79 9.69 -3.94
C ASN A 363 -17.37 9.54 -2.47
N MET A 364 -16.57 8.52 -2.16
CA MET A 364 -16.21 8.15 -0.79
C MET A 364 -14.87 7.42 -0.79
N ASP A 365 -13.79 8.20 -0.76
CA ASP A 365 -12.45 7.70 -0.47
C ASP A 365 -12.17 7.76 1.03
N GLU A 366 -11.31 6.85 1.50
CA GLU A 366 -10.91 6.83 2.90
C GLU A 366 -9.50 6.27 3.08
N SER A 367 -8.92 6.60 4.24
CA SER A 367 -7.73 5.92 4.78
C SER A 367 -6.51 5.91 3.85
N PRO A 368 -6.02 7.06 3.35
CA PRO A 368 -4.82 7.08 2.52
C PRO A 368 -3.58 6.61 3.31
N SER A 369 -2.73 5.85 2.65
CA SER A 369 -1.44 5.40 3.17
C SER A 369 -0.36 5.48 2.10
N VAL A 370 0.72 6.20 2.42
CA VAL A 370 1.79 6.55 1.49
C VAL A 370 2.81 5.41 1.42
N ALA A 371 3.18 5.00 0.20
CA ALA A 371 4.25 4.05 -0.04
C ALA A 371 5.61 4.59 0.45
N PRO A 372 6.57 3.72 0.82
CA PRO A 372 7.82 4.16 1.46
C PRO A 372 8.78 4.92 0.52
N ASN A 373 8.53 4.96 -0.79
CA ASN A 373 9.21 5.86 -1.73
C ASN A 373 8.48 7.20 -1.95
N GLY A 374 7.28 7.37 -1.39
CA GLY A 374 6.47 8.60 -1.52
C GLY A 374 5.77 8.79 -2.86
N ARG A 375 5.81 7.80 -3.77
CA ARG A 375 5.27 7.93 -5.14
C ARG A 375 3.86 7.42 -5.32
N LEU A 376 3.43 6.49 -4.46
CA LEU A 376 2.13 5.84 -4.54
C LEU A 376 1.39 5.98 -3.22
N ILE A 377 0.07 6.01 -3.30
CA ILE A 377 -0.85 6.07 -2.17
C ILE A 377 -1.87 4.95 -2.33
N VAL A 378 -1.94 4.04 -1.36
CA VAL A 378 -3.05 3.09 -1.26
C VAL A 378 -4.16 3.72 -0.43
N TYR A 379 -5.41 3.50 -0.83
CA TYR A 379 -6.58 3.99 -0.14
C TYR A 379 -7.76 3.05 -0.38
N ALA A 380 -8.81 3.14 0.43
CA ALA A 380 -10.06 2.42 0.19
C ALA A 380 -11.09 3.33 -0.46
N THR A 381 -11.91 2.76 -1.34
CA THR A 381 -12.96 3.44 -2.08
C THR A 381 -14.13 2.48 -2.29
N THR A 382 -15.29 3.00 -2.69
CA THR A 382 -16.40 2.15 -3.13
C THR A 382 -16.37 1.93 -4.64
N PHE A 383 -16.56 0.69 -5.08
CA PHE A 383 -16.78 0.32 -6.48
C PHE A 383 -17.89 -0.73 -6.56
N GLN A 384 -18.91 -0.50 -7.40
CA GLN A 384 -20.09 -1.37 -7.51
C GLN A 384 -20.71 -1.73 -6.14
N GLN A 385 -20.85 -0.73 -5.26
CA GLN A 385 -21.37 -0.86 -3.89
C GLN A 385 -20.55 -1.76 -2.93
N LYS A 386 -19.31 -2.12 -3.31
CA LYS A 386 -18.36 -2.84 -2.45
C LYS A 386 -17.15 -1.96 -2.13
N GLY A 387 -16.64 -2.03 -0.91
CA GLY A 387 -15.35 -1.44 -0.57
C GLY A 387 -14.23 -2.20 -1.25
N VAL A 388 -13.38 -1.49 -2.00
CA VAL A 388 -12.22 -2.00 -2.71
C VAL A 388 -10.99 -1.16 -2.37
N LEU A 389 -9.80 -1.74 -2.50
CA LEU A 389 -8.57 -0.97 -2.42
C LEU A 389 -8.22 -0.41 -3.80
N ALA A 390 -7.69 0.80 -3.80
CA ALA A 390 -7.14 1.44 -4.98
C ALA A 390 -5.79 2.07 -4.66
N VAL A 391 -4.97 2.22 -5.69
CA VAL A 391 -3.69 2.90 -5.65
C VAL A 391 -3.78 4.10 -6.58
N VAL A 392 -3.29 5.25 -6.11
CA VAL A 392 -3.10 6.45 -6.92
C VAL A 392 -1.66 6.93 -6.80
N SER A 393 -1.11 7.41 -7.91
CA SER A 393 0.19 8.09 -7.91
C SER A 393 0.12 9.46 -7.24
N ILE A 394 1.23 9.92 -6.67
CA ILE A 394 1.30 11.21 -5.96
C ILE A 394 1.02 12.42 -6.87
N ASP A 395 1.11 12.24 -8.19
CA ASP A 395 0.75 13.25 -9.20
C ASP A 395 -0.66 13.05 -9.80
N GLY A 396 -1.39 12.04 -9.35
CA GLY A 396 -2.79 11.76 -9.74
C GLY A 396 -2.97 11.15 -11.13
N ARG A 397 -1.89 10.83 -11.85
CA ARG A 397 -1.95 10.42 -13.28
C ARG A 397 -2.26 8.94 -13.48
N ILE A 398 -1.81 8.12 -12.53
CA ILE A 398 -2.10 6.69 -12.47
C ILE A 398 -3.07 6.42 -11.36
N ARG A 399 -4.12 5.67 -11.69
CA ARG A 399 -5.03 5.06 -10.74
C ARG A 399 -5.24 3.60 -11.10
N MET A 400 -5.26 2.75 -10.09
CA MET A 400 -5.50 1.32 -10.27
C MET A 400 -6.37 0.79 -9.15
N ARG A 401 -7.34 -0.08 -9.47
CA ARG A 401 -8.03 -0.88 -8.46
C ARG A 401 -7.24 -2.16 -8.23
N LEU A 402 -6.97 -2.47 -6.96
CA LEU A 402 -6.34 -3.73 -6.60
C LEU A 402 -7.37 -4.87 -6.68
N PRO A 403 -6.92 -6.10 -6.95
CA PRO A 403 -7.77 -7.28 -6.83
C PRO A 403 -8.44 -7.31 -5.46
N SER A 404 -9.77 -7.40 -5.43
CA SER A 404 -10.50 -7.53 -4.17
C SER A 404 -10.85 -9.01 -3.93
N PRO A 405 -10.52 -9.57 -2.75
CA PRO A 405 -11.06 -10.86 -2.35
C PRO A 405 -12.59 -10.77 -2.17
N GLU A 406 -13.26 -11.91 -2.01
CA GLU A 406 -14.68 -11.92 -1.66
C GLU A 406 -14.93 -11.12 -0.36
N GLY A 407 -15.81 -10.12 -0.41
CA GLY A 407 -16.10 -9.23 0.71
C GLY A 407 -15.91 -7.76 0.37
N SER A 408 -15.83 -6.92 1.40
CA SER A 408 -15.49 -5.50 1.32
C SER A 408 -14.17 -5.27 2.04
N VAL A 409 -13.26 -4.50 1.47
CA VAL A 409 -11.96 -4.15 2.08
C VAL A 409 -11.92 -2.69 2.48
N GLN A 410 -11.23 -2.39 3.58
CA GLN A 410 -11.15 -1.05 4.17
C GLN A 410 -9.84 -0.84 4.94
N GLU A 411 -9.56 0.42 5.30
CA GLU A 411 -8.44 0.84 6.16
C GLU A 411 -7.06 0.27 5.79
N PRO A 412 -6.57 0.49 4.55
CA PRO A 412 -5.26 0.00 4.14
C PRO A 412 -4.11 0.74 4.84
N ALA A 413 -3.00 0.02 5.02
CA ALA A 413 -1.73 0.55 5.48
C ALA A 413 -0.58 -0.02 4.64
N TRP A 414 0.16 0.85 3.96
CA TRP A 414 1.36 0.47 3.22
C TRP A 414 2.51 0.18 4.19
N SER A 415 3.20 -0.95 4.01
CA SER A 415 4.37 -1.30 4.81
C SER A 415 5.56 -0.38 4.51
N PRO A 416 6.54 -0.27 5.43
CA PRO A 416 7.86 0.25 5.08
C PRO A 416 8.54 -0.65 4.04
N PHE A 417 9.74 -0.25 3.60
CA PHE A 417 10.58 -1.19 2.89
C PHE A 417 10.88 -2.42 3.76
N LEU A 418 10.68 -3.60 3.18
CA LEU A 418 11.03 -4.86 3.83
C LEU A 418 12.51 -5.17 3.55
N VAL A 419 13.15 -5.84 4.50
CA VAL A 419 14.56 -6.26 4.45
C VAL A 419 14.63 -7.77 4.31
#